data_AF-A0A3B9UE34-F1
#
_entry.id   AF-A0A3B9UE34-F1
#
_cell.length_a   1.000
_cell.length_b   1.000
_cell.length_c   1.000
_cell.angle_alpha   90.00
_cell.angle_beta   90.00
_cell.angle_gamma   90.00
#
_symmetry.space_group_name_H-M   'P 1'
#
loop_
_entity.id
_entity.type
_entity.pdbx_description
1 polymer ?
#
loop_
_entity_poly.entity_id
_entity_poly.type
_entity_poly.pdbx_seq_one_letter_code
_entity_poly.pdbx_strand_id
1 'polypeptide(L)'
;ITDRDALLRQYFEGPQDKSHLTTEMLLPPVQAFDDAHGVRRLSTKGLFKTVGGYGGGPFVSVRSFLNNGSIGTADALLFAPGTSKNRLRMELDLITASVVWE
;
A
#
# COMPACT_ATOMS: atom_id res chain seq x y z
N ILE A 1 6.65 -1.83 6.56
CA ILE A 1 7.08 -2.25 5.20
C ILE A 1 7.29 -3.76 5.18
N THR A 2 8.13 -4.32 6.05
CA THR A 2 8.36 -5.77 6.14
C THR A 2 7.07 -6.60 6.27
N ASP A 3 6.16 -6.24 7.18
CA ASP A 3 4.90 -6.99 7.33
C ASP A 3 4.02 -6.91 6.09
N ARG A 4 4.00 -5.75 5.41
CA ARG A 4 3.26 -5.56 4.16
C ARG A 4 3.81 -6.48 3.07
N ASP A 5 5.13 -6.52 2.92
CA ASP A 5 5.78 -7.35 1.91
C ASP A 5 5.61 -8.85 2.21
N ALA A 6 5.57 -9.24 3.48
CA ALA A 6 5.22 -10.61 3.87
C ALA A 6 3.78 -10.98 3.43
N LEU A 7 2.81 -10.09 3.68
CA LEU A 7 1.43 -10.29 3.24
C LEU A 7 1.31 -10.31 1.71
N LEU A 8 1.98 -9.40 1.01
CA LEU A 8 1.99 -9.39 -0.45
C LEU A 8 2.56 -10.67 -1.03
N ARG A 9 3.66 -11.17 -0.47
CA ARG A 9 4.26 -12.43 -0.91
C ARG A 9 3.35 -13.63 -0.68
N GLN A 10 2.57 -13.61 0.39
CA GLN A 10 1.68 -14.71 0.74
C GLN A 10 0.37 -14.71 -0.05
N TYR A 11 -0.19 -13.54 -0.34
CA TYR A 11 -1.56 -13.41 -0.85
C TYR A 11 -1.66 -12.83 -2.26
N PHE A 12 -0.59 -12.26 -2.82
CA PHE A 12 -0.58 -11.70 -4.16
C PHE A 12 0.46 -12.41 -5.02
N GLU A 13 0.01 -13.47 -5.70
CA GLU A 13 0.77 -14.07 -6.78
C GLU A 13 0.77 -13.12 -7.98
N GLY A 14 1.96 -12.85 -8.51
CA GLY A 14 2.08 -12.04 -9.72
C GLY A 14 1.65 -12.84 -10.96
N PRO A 15 1.59 -12.18 -12.14
CA PRO A 15 1.06 -12.79 -13.34
C PRO A 15 1.93 -13.93 -13.92
N GLN A 16 3.15 -14.12 -13.42
CA GLN A 16 4.02 -15.25 -13.77
C GLN A 16 4.13 -16.24 -12.60
N ASP A 17 4.30 -17.53 -12.89
CA ASP A 17 4.49 -18.58 -11.88
C ASP A 17 5.54 -18.19 -10.86
N LYS A 18 5.19 -18.26 -9.57
CA LYS A 18 6.05 -17.95 -8.42
C LYS A 18 6.51 -16.49 -8.32
N SER A 19 5.94 -15.58 -9.12
CA SER A 19 6.18 -14.15 -8.97
C SER A 19 5.37 -13.57 -7.82
N HIS A 20 5.88 -12.52 -7.18
CA HIS A 20 5.20 -11.88 -6.04
C HIS A 20 5.50 -10.39 -5.96
N LEU A 21 4.62 -9.66 -5.28
CA LEU A 21 4.77 -8.22 -5.09
C LEU A 21 5.63 -7.90 -3.85
N THR A 22 6.45 -6.85 -3.95
CA THR A 22 7.27 -6.28 -2.85
C THR A 22 7.40 -4.77 -3.02
N THR A 23 7.81 -4.04 -1.99
CA THR A 23 8.15 -2.62 -2.10
C THR A 23 9.41 -2.41 -2.96
N GLU A 24 9.38 -1.44 -3.86
CA GLU A 24 10.57 -0.95 -4.55
C GLU A 24 11.37 -0.05 -3.62
N MET A 25 12.64 -0.39 -3.42
CA MET A 25 13.54 0.28 -2.46
C MET A 25 14.56 1.19 -3.15
N LEU A 26 14.70 1.14 -4.48
CA LEU A 26 15.50 2.12 -5.23
C LEU A 26 14.95 3.55 -5.06
N LEU A 27 13.65 3.66 -4.85
CA LEU A 27 12.97 4.90 -4.44
C LEU A 27 12.27 4.60 -3.11
N PRO A 28 12.93 4.87 -1.97
CA PRO A 28 12.38 4.54 -0.66
C PRO A 28 10.99 5.15 -0.46
N PRO A 29 10.04 4.40 0.14
CA PRO A 29 8.72 4.92 0.41
C PRO A 29 8.77 6.06 1.43
N VAL A 30 7.86 7.00 1.27
CA VAL A 30 7.70 8.15 2.17
C VAL A 30 6.65 7.81 3.22
N GLN A 31 6.92 8.18 4.46
CA GLN A 31 6.03 7.95 5.59
C GLN A 31 5.64 9.26 6.27
N ALA A 32 4.39 9.37 6.68
CA ALA A 32 3.87 10.52 7.42
C ALA A 32 2.86 10.06 8.46
N PHE A 33 2.92 10.65 9.65
CA PHE A 33 1.87 10.51 10.65
C PHE A 33 0.79 11.56 10.42
N ASP A 34 -0.45 11.16 10.66
CA ASP A 34 -1.57 12.08 10.83
C ASP A 34 -2.48 11.58 11.97
N ASP A 35 -3.37 12.46 12.41
CA ASP A 35 -4.47 12.12 13.30
C ASP A 35 -5.77 12.27 12.52
N ALA A 36 -6.54 11.20 12.40
CA ALA A 36 -7.87 11.26 11.80
C ALA A 36 -8.77 10.19 12.40
N HIS A 37 -10.09 10.45 12.37
CA HIS A 37 -11.10 9.54 12.92
C HIS A 37 -10.83 9.17 14.39
N GLY A 38 -10.22 10.08 15.16
CA GLY A 38 -9.92 9.88 16.58
C GLY A 38 -8.77 8.92 16.87
N VAL A 39 -8.00 8.49 15.86
CA VAL A 39 -6.86 7.59 16.01
C VAL A 39 -5.61 8.15 15.32
N ARG A 40 -4.43 7.82 15.87
CA ARG A 40 -3.17 8.10 15.20
C ARG A 40 -3.02 7.15 14.01
N ARG A 41 -2.56 7.65 12.87
CA ARG A 41 -2.31 6.84 11.68
C ARG A 41 -0.93 7.10 11.08
N LEU A 42 -0.39 6.08 10.42
CA LEU A 42 0.83 6.14 9.63
C LEU A 42 0.49 5.87 8.17
N SER A 43 0.59 6.91 7.33
CA SER A 43 0.52 6.78 5.89
C SER A 43 1.90 6.44 5.32
N THR A 44 1.97 5.43 4.45
CA THR A 44 3.16 5.07 3.68
C THR A 44 2.80 5.11 2.21
N LYS A 45 3.51 5.93 1.42
CA LYS A 45 3.36 6.00 -0.03
C LYS A 45 4.65 5.57 -0.70
N GLY A 46 4.56 4.75 -1.73
CA GLY A 46 5.74 4.27 -2.41
C GLY A 46 5.42 3.57 -3.72
N LEU A 47 6.42 2.87 -4.24
CA LEU A 47 6.28 2.01 -5.40
C LEU A 47 6.36 0.55 -4.97
N PHE A 48 5.57 -0.30 -5.61
CA PHE A 48 5.75 -1.74 -5.55
C PHE A 48 6.34 -2.23 -6.87
N LYS A 49 7.00 -3.39 -6.82
CA LYS A 49 7.49 -4.12 -7.98
C LYS A 49 7.11 -5.59 -7.87
N THR A 50 7.19 -6.28 -9.00
CA THR A 50 7.04 -7.73 -9.07
C THR A 50 8.42 -8.39 -9.09
N VAL A 51 8.70 -9.28 -8.14
CA VAL A 51 9.88 -10.15 -8.17
C VAL A 51 9.56 -11.41 -8.96
N GLY A 52 10.46 -11.82 -9.86
CA GLY A 52 10.25 -12.98 -10.73
C GLY A 52 9.24 -12.74 -11.86
N GLY A 53 8.89 -11.49 -12.11
CA GLY A 53 7.90 -11.09 -13.12
C GLY A 53 8.12 -9.66 -13.57
N TYR A 54 7.14 -9.13 -14.31
CA TYR A 54 7.18 -7.75 -14.80
C TYR A 54 6.10 -6.91 -14.11
N GLY A 55 6.38 -5.61 -14.02
CA GLY A 55 5.41 -4.63 -13.56
C GLY A 55 5.67 -4.08 -12.17
N GLY A 56 4.86 -3.10 -11.83
CA GLY A 56 4.98 -2.29 -10.64
C GLY A 56 4.06 -1.08 -10.73
N GLY A 57 4.00 -0.31 -9.66
CA GLY A 57 3.11 0.83 -9.60
C GLY A 57 3.12 1.50 -8.24
N PRO A 58 2.40 2.61 -8.08
CA PRO A 58 2.28 3.26 -6.79
C PRO A 58 1.41 2.42 -5.86
N PHE A 59 1.70 2.52 -4.57
CA PHE A 59 0.85 2.05 -3.50
C PHE A 59 0.68 3.12 -2.44
N VAL A 60 -0.42 3.02 -1.70
CA VAL A 60 -0.69 3.75 -0.47
C VAL A 60 -1.06 2.72 0.59
N SER A 61 -0.45 2.84 1.77
CA SER A 61 -0.73 2.01 2.93
C SER A 61 -1.06 2.92 4.09
N VAL A 62 -2.18 2.69 4.77
CA VAL A 62 -2.55 3.42 6.00
C VAL A 62 -2.65 2.42 7.12
N ARG A 63 -1.86 2.63 8.17
CA ARG A 63 -1.94 1.88 9.43
C ARG A 63 -2.60 2.77 10.48
N SER A 64 -3.68 2.31 11.09
CA SER A 64 -4.37 3.00 12.19
C SER A 64 -4.08 2.29 13.51
N PHE A 65 -3.64 3.04 14.52
CA PHE A 65 -3.37 2.52 15.87
C PHE A 65 -4.62 2.71 16.74
N LEU A 66 -5.38 1.64 16.94
CA LEU A 66 -6.68 1.69 17.63
C LEU A 66 -6.51 1.70 19.15
N ASN A 67 -7.51 2.24 19.85
CA ASN A 67 -7.47 2.41 21.31
C ASN A 67 -7.43 1.07 22.09
N ASN A 68 -7.90 -0.01 21.49
CA ASN A 68 -7.83 -1.36 22.06
C ASN A 68 -6.47 -2.05 21.84
N GLY A 69 -5.47 -1.33 21.29
CA GLY A 69 -4.13 -1.86 20.98
C GLY A 69 -4.02 -2.59 19.65
N SER A 70 -5.13 -2.76 18.91
CA SER A 70 -5.11 -3.35 17.57
C SER A 70 -4.55 -2.38 16.52
N ILE A 71 -4.01 -2.94 15.43
CA ILE A 71 -3.54 -2.16 14.27
C ILE A 71 -4.34 -2.57 13.05
N GLY A 72 -5.17 -1.65 12.55
CA GLY A 72 -5.86 -1.80 11.27
C GLY A 72 -4.95 -1.34 10.13
N THR A 73 -4.83 -2.13 9.06
CA THR A 73 -4.02 -1.77 7.89
C THR A 73 -4.84 -1.87 6.62
N ALA A 74 -4.90 -0.77 5.86
CA ALA A 74 -5.48 -0.75 4.53
C ALA A 74 -4.37 -0.49 3.50
N ASP A 75 -4.23 -1.40 2.55
CA ASP A 75 -3.26 -1.32 1.46
C ASP A 75 -3.98 -1.22 0.13
N ALA A 76 -3.61 -0.20 -0.65
CA ALA A 76 -4.12 0.02 -1.99
C ALA A 76 -2.95 0.04 -2.97
N LEU A 77 -3.05 -0.77 -4.03
CA LEU A 77 -2.03 -0.88 -5.08
C LEU A 77 -2.66 -0.48 -6.41
N LEU A 78 -1.96 0.34 -7.19
CA LEU A 78 -2.40 0.72 -8.53
C LEU A 78 -1.56 0.03 -9.60
N PHE A 79 -2.14 -0.99 -10.23
CA PHE A 79 -1.58 -1.62 -11.42
C PHE A 79 -2.39 -1.21 -12.66
N ALA A 80 -1.91 -0.20 -13.38
CA ALA A 80 -2.58 0.32 -14.58
C ALA A 80 -1.54 0.67 -15.67
N PRO A 81 -1.01 -0.34 -16.40
CA PRO A 81 -0.14 -0.09 -17.54
C PRO A 81 -0.90 0.61 -18.66
N GLY A 82 -0.25 1.56 -19.36
CA GLY A 82 -0.84 2.29 -20.49
C GLY A 82 -1.84 3.41 -20.14
N THR A 83 -2.24 3.55 -18.87
CA THR A 83 -3.21 4.56 -18.42
C THR A 83 -2.53 5.72 -17.69
N SER A 84 -3.08 6.93 -17.81
CA SER A 84 -2.65 8.08 -16.99
C SER A 84 -2.95 7.83 -15.51
N LYS A 85 -1.91 7.77 -14.68
CA LYS A 85 -1.99 7.34 -13.28
C LYS A 85 -2.34 8.45 -12.29
N ASN A 86 -2.34 9.72 -12.72
CA ASN A 86 -2.48 10.86 -11.81
C ASN A 86 -3.85 10.87 -11.12
N ARG A 87 -4.93 10.68 -11.88
CA ARG A 87 -6.29 10.63 -11.33
C ARG A 87 -6.49 9.41 -10.43
N LEU A 88 -6.08 8.24 -10.91
CA LEU A 88 -6.21 6.98 -10.16
C LEU A 88 -5.42 7.03 -8.84
N ARG A 89 -4.26 7.69 -8.81
CA ARG A 89 -3.50 7.93 -7.58
C ARG A 89 -4.26 8.79 -6.58
N MET A 90 -4.92 9.85 -7.04
CA MET A 90 -5.74 10.72 -6.18
C MET A 90 -6.94 9.95 -5.61
N GLU A 91 -7.61 9.15 -6.43
CA GLU A 91 -8.72 8.28 -5.98
C GLU A 91 -8.22 7.27 -4.93
N LEU A 92 -7.04 6.69 -5.13
CA LEU A 92 -6.40 5.78 -4.17
C LEU A 92 -6.13 6.47 -2.83
N ASP A 93 -5.58 7.68 -2.86
CA ASP A 93 -5.32 8.49 -1.66
C ASP A 93 -6.62 8.75 -0.88
N LEU A 94 -7.72 9.08 -1.57
CA LEU A 94 -9.03 9.34 -0.95
C LEU A 94 -9.64 8.08 -0.33
N ILE A 95 -9.64 6.96 -1.06
CA ILE A 95 -10.17 5.67 -0.56
C ILE A 95 -9.43 5.26 0.72
N THR A 96 -8.10 5.34 0.72
CA THR A 96 -7.30 4.91 1.87
C THR A 96 -7.45 5.88 3.05
N ALA A 97 -7.65 7.17 2.80
CA ALA A 97 -7.88 8.17 3.85
C ALA A 97 -9.27 8.06 4.50
N SER A 98 -10.27 7.55 3.78
CA SER A 98 -11.63 7.37 4.30
C SER A 98 -11.82 6.12 5.16
N VAL A 99 -10.81 5.25 5.27
CA VAL A 99 -10.93 4.00 6.06
C VAL A 99 -11.09 4.33 7.54
N VAL A 100 -12.15 3.75 8.13
CA VAL A 100 -12.46 3.75 9.56
C VAL A 100 -12.54 2.28 10.01
N TRP A 101 -12.08 2.00 11.22
CA TRP A 101 -12.11 0.67 11.81
C TRP A 101 -13.14 0.67 12.94
N GLU A 102 -14.02 -0.34 12.95
CA GLU A 102 -15.05 -0.57 13.99
C GLU A 102 -14.53 -1.50 15.09
#